data_AF-A0A137S8P0-F1
#
_entry.id   AF-A0A137S8P0-F1
#
_cell.length_a   1.000
_cell.length_b   1.000
_cell.length_c   1.000
_cell.angle_alpha   90.00
_cell.angle_beta   90.00
_cell.angle_gamma   90.00
#
_symmetry.space_group_name_H-M   'P 1'
#
loop_
_entity.id
_entity.type
_entity.pdbx_description
1 polymer ?
#
loop_
_entity_poly.entity_id
_entity_poly.type
_entity_poly.pdbx_seq_one_letter_code
_entity_poly.pdbx_strand_id
1 'polypeptide(L)' 'MFRLVEHALRFHKWSRKDQSAKCDALFTGNPEDFVIGALFEIPRSEKGPLDRAEGLGFGYDEKRVTVTDALEPVNKSV' A
#
# COMPACT_ATOMS: atom_id res chain seq x y z
N MET A 1 14.09 0.99 -2.73
CA MET A 1 12.97 0.03 -2.57
C MET A 1 12.27 0.41 -1.28
N PHE A 2 10.95 0.59 -1.26
CA PHE A 2 10.28 1.09 -0.06
C PHE A 2 9.77 -0.04 0.83
N ARG A 3 9.85 0.16 2.15
CA ARG A 3 9.35 -0.78 3.16
C ARG A 3 8.28 -0.13 4.02
N LEU A 4 7.17 -0.84 4.20
CA LEU A 4 6.13 -0.56 5.18
C LEU A 4 6.27 -1.56 6.33
N VAL A 5 6.75 -1.11 7.49
CA VAL A 5 6.96 -1.94 8.69
C VAL A 5 5.65 -2.23 9.40
N GLU A 6 5.62 -3.27 10.25
CA GLU A 6 4.45 -3.73 11.01
C GLU A 6 3.27 -4.18 10.14
N HIS A 7 3.54 -4.53 8.89
CA HIS A 7 2.53 -5.01 7.96
C HIS A 7 3.02 -6.28 7.28
N ALA A 8 2.07 -7.15 6.94
CA ALA A 8 2.34 -8.38 6.22
C ALA A 8 1.48 -8.47 4.96
N LEU A 9 2.10 -8.92 3.85
CA LEU A 9 1.40 -9.14 2.59
C LEU A 9 0.52 -10.38 2.70
N ARG A 10 -0.78 -10.25 2.45
CA ARG A 10 -1.76 -11.34 2.55
C ARG A 10 -2.75 -11.29 1.39
N PHE A 11 -3.08 -12.44 0.82
CA PHE A 11 -4.12 -12.56 -0.20
C PHE A 11 -5.38 -13.15 0.44
N HIS A 12 -6.15 -12.30 1.11
CA HIS A 12 -7.32 -12.74 1.90
C HIS A 12 -8.57 -11.89 1.68
N LYS A 13 -8.48 -10.77 0.94
CA LYS A 13 -9.65 -9.96 0.62
C LYS A 13 -10.43 -10.61 -0.52
N TRP A 14 -11.57 -11.24 -0.18
CA TRP A 14 -12.39 -11.91 -1.19
C TRP A 14 -13.05 -10.90 -2.14
N SER A 15 -12.83 -11.05 -3.43
CA SER A 15 -13.48 -10.26 -4.47
C SER A 15 -14.79 -10.91 -4.90
N ARG A 16 -15.91 -10.19 -4.76
CA ARG A 16 -17.21 -10.63 -5.29
C ARG A 16 -17.29 -10.58 -6.82
N LYS A 17 -16.43 -9.78 -7.46
CA LYS A 17 -16.47 -9.54 -8.91
C LYS A 17 -15.88 -10.70 -9.71
N ASP A 18 -14.75 -11.23 -9.24
CA ASP A 18 -13.98 -12.26 -9.94
C ASP A 18 -13.67 -13.49 -9.07
N GLN A 19 -14.23 -13.56 -7.86
CA GLN A 19 -14.10 -14.69 -6.93
C GLN A 19 -12.66 -15.03 -6.54
N SER A 20 -11.73 -14.08 -6.72
CA SER A 20 -10.32 -14.22 -6.35
C SER A 20 -10.01 -13.61 -4.99
N ALA A 21 -8.89 -14.03 -4.39
CA ALA A 21 -8.32 -13.38 -3.22
C ALA A 21 -7.42 -12.21 -3.64
N LYS A 22 -7.77 -11.00 -3.19
CA LYS A 22 -7.03 -9.77 -3.44
C LYS A 22 -5.99 -9.52 -2.37
N CYS A 23 -4.92 -8.83 -2.78
CA CYS A 23 -3.77 -8.54 -1.97
C CYS A 23 -4.08 -7.45 -0.92
N ASP A 24 -3.57 -7.60 0.29
CA ASP A 24 -3.70 -6.64 1.37
C ASP A 24 -2.39 -6.52 2.13
N ALA A 25 -2.01 -5.29 2.47
CA ALA A 25 -0.95 -5.02 3.44
C ALA A 25 -1.60 -4.96 4.82
N LEU A 26 -1.80 -6.13 5.43
CA LEU A 26 -2.48 -6.24 6.72
C LEU A 26 -1.57 -5.72 7.83
N PHE A 27 -2.06 -4.79 8.65
CA PHE A 27 -1.34 -4.34 9.84
C PHE A 27 -1.27 -5.46 10.88
N THR A 28 -0.06 -5.85 11.28
CA THR A 28 0.19 -6.90 12.27
C THR A 28 0.65 -6.35 13.61
N GLY A 29 1.21 -5.13 13.64
CA GLY A 29 1.82 -4.54 14.83
C GLY A 29 3.14 -5.19 15.26
N ASN A 30 3.64 -6.17 14.50
CA ASN A 30 4.92 -6.80 14.77
C ASN A 30 6.05 -6.03 14.04
N PRO A 31 7.02 -5.42 14.75
CA PRO A 31 8.07 -4.61 14.12
C PRO A 31 9.00 -5.41 13.18
N GLU A 32 9.01 -6.73 13.27
CA GLU A 32 9.78 -7.59 12.37
C GLU A 32 9.09 -7.84 11.03
N ASP A 33 7.76 -7.62 10.95
CA ASP A 33 7.01 -7.76 9.71
C ASP A 33 7.21 -6.51 8.84
N PHE A 34 7.40 -6.72 7.54
CA PHE A 34 7.38 -5.62 6.57
C PHE A 34 6.86 -6.05 5.20
N VAL A 35 6.26 -5.09 4.49
CA VAL A 35 5.89 -5.21 3.08
C VAL A 35 6.85 -4.39 2.23
N ILE A 36 7.30 -4.98 1.12
CA ILE A 36 8.11 -4.33 0.10
C ILE A 36 7.17 -3.73 -0.95
N GLY A 37 7.45 -2.49 -1.37
CA GLY A 37 6.66 -1.82 -2.41
C GLY A 37 7.45 -0.80 -3.23
N ALA A 38 6.76 -0.24 -4.23
CA ALA A 38 7.21 0.88 -5.04
C ALA A 38 6.39 2.13 -4.69
N LEU A 39 7.07 3.28 -4.63
CA LEU A 39 6.43 4.58 -4.42
C LEU A 39 6.39 5.33 -5.76
N PHE A 40 5.20 5.79 -6.15
CA PHE A 40 4.99 6.54 -7.38
C PHE A 40 4.51 7.95 -7.03
N GLU A 41 5.07 8.96 -7.70
CA GLU A 41 4.50 10.30 -7.73
C GLU A 41 3.55 10.39 -8.92
N ILE A 42 2.30 10.78 -8.68
CA ILE A 42 1.28 10.92 -9.72
C ILE A 42 0.65 12.32 -9.69
N PRO A 43 0.25 12.88 -10.84
CA PRO A 43 -0.55 14.10 -10.90
C PRO A 43 -1.87 13.95 -10.13
N ARG A 44 -2.34 15.03 -9.50
CA ARG A 44 -3.64 15.04 -8.79
C ARG A 44 -4.83 14.61 -9.66
N SER A 45 -4.76 14.86 -10.96
CA SER A 45 -5.78 14.44 -11.94
C SER A 45 -5.91 12.92 -12.07
N GLU A 46 -4.87 12.16 -11.72
CA GLU A 46 -4.85 10.70 -11.82
C GLU A 46 -5.39 9.99 -10.57
N LYS A 47 -5.62 10.73 -9.46
CA LYS A 47 -6.21 10.17 -8.24
C LYS A 47 -7.60 9.58 -8.51
N GLY A 48 -8.46 10.30 -9.22
CA GLY A 48 -9.83 9.84 -9.50
C GLY A 48 -9.88 8.53 -10.30
N PRO A 49 -9.13 8.40 -11.41
CA PRO A 49 -8.95 7.12 -12.10
C PRO A 49 -8.40 6.00 -11.20
N LEU A 50 -7.42 6.28 -10.35
CA LEU A 50 -6.84 5.30 -9.43
C LEU A 50 -7.86 4.82 -8.38
N ASP A 51 -8.58 5.73 -7.73
CA ASP A 51 -9.61 5.41 -6.74
C ASP A 51 -10.70 4.48 -7.34
N ARG A 52 -11.06 4.69 -8.62
CA ARG A 52 -12.00 3.81 -9.33
C ARG A 52 -11.43 2.43 -9.63
N ALA A 53 -10.14 2.34 -9.98
CA ALA A 53 -9.48 1.08 -10.27
C ALA A 53 -9.33 0.21 -9.01
N GLU A 54 -9.00 0.82 -7.88
CA GLU A 54 -8.88 0.17 -6.57
C GLU A 54 -10.23 -0.18 -5.93
N GLY A 55 -11.32 0.43 -6.42
CA GLY A 55 -12.65 0.24 -5.84
C GLY A 55 -12.76 0.87 -4.45
N LEU A 56 -12.26 2.09 -4.30
CA LEU A 56 -12.36 2.88 -3.07
C LEU A 56 -13.81 2.91 -2.58
N GLY A 57 -14.06 2.44 -1.36
CA GLY A 57 -15.40 2.33 -0.76
C GLY A 57 -16.14 1.00 -1.00
N PHE A 58 -15.57 0.06 -1.76
CA PHE A 58 -16.14 -1.28 -1.99
C PHE A 58 -15.25 -2.44 -1.48
N GLY A 59 -13.99 -2.16 -1.13
CA GLY A 59 -13.05 -3.17 -0.62
C GLY A 59 -11.71 -2.64 -0.10
N TYR A 60 -11.36 -1.40 -0.41
CA TYR A 60 -10.18 -0.71 0.11
C TYR A 60 -10.53 0.71 0.56
N ASP A 61 -9.87 1.13 1.66
CA ASP A 61 -9.95 2.47 2.22
C ASP A 61 -8.63 3.22 1.95
N GLU A 62 -8.73 4.55 1.84
CA GLU A 62 -7.53 5.40 1.76
C GLU A 62 -6.82 5.43 3.12
N LYS A 63 -5.55 5.01 3.14
CA LYS A 63 -4.70 5.04 4.34
C LYS A 63 -3.43 5.83 4.05
N ARG A 64 -3.12 6.79 4.91
CA ARG A 64 -1.80 7.44 4.92
C ARG A 64 -0.83 6.57 5.73
N VAL A 65 0.31 6.26 5.13
CA VAL A 65 1.36 5.43 5.74
C VAL A 65 2.72 6.09 5.58
N THR A 66 3.62 5.78 6.51
CA THR A 66 5.04 6.13 6.40
C THR A 66 5.80 4.93 5.86
N VAL A 67 6.63 5.13 4.84
CA VAL A 67 7.51 4.09 4.30
C VAL A 67 8.96 4.54 4.42
N THR A 68 9.87 3.57 4.53
CA THR A 68 11.31 3.81 4.55
C THR A 68 11.93 3.35 3.23
N ASP A 69 12.82 4.15 2.64
CA ASP A 69 13.65 3.64 1.55
C ASP A 69 14.68 2.66 2.14
N ALA A 70 14.77 1.48 1.55
CA ALA A 70 15.72 0.44 1.92
C ALA A 70 17.16 0.77 1.46
N LEU A 71 17.35 1.85 0.68
CA LEU A 71 18.65 2.35 0.27
C LEU A 71 18.99 3.62 1.06
N GLU A 72 19.65 3.45 2.22
CA GLU A 72 20.29 4.49 3.05
C GLU A 72 19.39 5.68 3.50
N PRO A 73 19.67 6.31 4.65
CA PRO A 73 18.96 7.53 5.03
C PRO A 73 19.37 8.67 4.09
N VAL A 74 18.57 8.91 3.05
CA VAL A 74 18.68 10.15 2.29
C VAL A 74 18.16 11.29 3.17
N ASN A 75 19.07 11.91 3.90
CA ASN A 75 18.89 13.27 4.40
C ASN A 75 18.67 14.19 3.19
N LYS A 76 17.41 14.39 2.80
CA LYS A 76 17.02 15.49 1.93
C LYS A 76 16.36 16.56 2.79
N SER A 77 17.19 17.50 3.22
CA SER A 77 16.75 18.82 3.63
C SER A 77 16.15 19.52 2.40
N VAL A 78 14.88 19.88 2.48
CA VAL A 78 14.26 20.95 1.68
C VAL A 78 13.74 22.01 2.62
#